data_AF-A0A3B8LZI1-F1
#
_entry.id   AF-A0A3B8LZI1-F1
#
_cell.length_a   1.000
_cell.length_b   1.000
_cell.length_c   1.000
_cell.angle_alpha   90.00
_cell.angle_beta   90.00
_cell.angle_gamma   90.00
#
_symmetry.space_group_name_H-M   'P 1'
#
loop_
_entity.id
_entity.type
_entity.pdbx_description
1 polymer ?
#
loop_
_entity_poly.entity_id
_entity_poly.type
_entity_poly.pdbx_seq_one_letter_code
_entity_poly.pdbx_strand_id
1 'polypeptide(L)'
;MTTGTKSSLCNRRGLVEVRQHGRKSGEGVAIDTKTTLPDGTQIDGLAGLRDYLLERRRDQFLRQFCRKLLGYALGRELQLSDRPLVDEMLGRLAKTGFRFSVAVETIVLSQQFRMIRATPATVAR
;
A
#
# COMPACT_ATOMS: atom_id res chain seq x y z
N MET A 1 -10.97 38.15 -32.73
CA MET A 1 -9.53 38.50 -32.75
C MET A 1 -9.20 39.17 -31.43
N THR A 2 -8.40 38.52 -30.56
CA THR A 2 -7.59 39.10 -29.46
C THR A 2 -6.95 37.92 -28.70
N THR A 3 -5.76 37.45 -29.09
CA THR A 3 -4.44 37.77 -28.50
C THR A 3 -4.36 37.61 -26.99
N GLY A 4 -3.58 36.62 -26.54
CA GLY A 4 -3.27 36.38 -25.13
C GLY A 4 -2.15 37.25 -24.57
N THR A 5 -2.01 37.24 -23.24
CA THR A 5 -0.86 37.77 -22.52
C THR A 5 -0.59 36.92 -21.27
N LYS A 6 0.64 36.43 -21.15
CA LYS A 6 1.16 35.67 -20.00
C LYS A 6 1.29 36.58 -18.77
N SER A 7 1.06 36.05 -17.57
CA SER A 7 1.77 36.54 -16.38
C SER A 7 2.14 35.40 -15.44
N SER A 8 3.44 35.36 -15.18
CA SER A 8 4.19 34.50 -14.27
C SER A 8 3.71 34.65 -12.83
N LEU A 9 3.56 33.54 -12.11
CA LEU A 9 4.05 33.42 -10.74
C LEU A 9 4.43 31.96 -10.44
N CYS A 10 5.71 31.81 -10.17
CA CYS A 10 6.38 30.64 -9.62
C CYS A 10 5.66 30.11 -8.37
N ASN A 11 5.36 28.80 -8.32
CA ASN A 11 5.48 28.11 -7.04
C ASN A 11 6.02 26.68 -7.22
N ARG A 12 7.15 26.48 -6.55
CA ARG A 12 8.03 25.33 -6.57
C ARG A 12 7.52 24.33 -5.53
N ARG A 13 6.64 23.42 -5.92
CA ARG A 13 6.32 22.22 -5.13
C ARG A 13 6.18 21.07 -6.11
N GLY A 14 7.05 20.07 -5.97
CA GLY A 14 6.97 18.82 -6.71
C GLY A 14 5.63 18.16 -6.42
N LEU A 15 4.65 18.47 -7.25
CA LEU A 15 3.38 17.80 -7.31
C LEU A 15 3.65 16.52 -8.09
N VAL A 16 3.68 15.38 -7.42
CA VAL A 16 3.40 14.12 -8.12
C VAL A 16 1.94 14.27 -8.55
N GLU A 17 1.74 14.72 -9.78
CA GLU A 17 0.43 14.89 -10.40
C GLU A 17 -0.14 13.48 -10.58
N VAL A 18 -0.89 13.01 -9.58
CA VAL A 18 -1.66 11.77 -9.68
C VAL A 18 -2.76 12.03 -10.69
N ARG A 19 -2.46 11.84 -11.98
CA ARG A 19 -3.44 11.93 -13.06
C ARG A 19 -4.45 10.81 -12.88
N GLN A 20 -5.60 11.18 -12.32
CA GLN A 20 -6.75 10.31 -12.16
C GLN A 20 -7.24 9.89 -13.55
N HIS A 21 -6.82 8.72 -14.03
CA HIS A 21 -7.36 8.15 -15.26
C HIS A 21 -8.79 7.66 -14.97
N GLY A 22 -9.75 8.49 -15.38
CA GLY A 22 -11.17 8.26 -15.18
C GLY A 22 -11.62 6.94 -15.77
N ARG A 23 -12.42 6.19 -15.00
CA ARG A 23 -13.23 5.11 -15.57
C ARG A 23 -14.23 5.73 -16.54
N LYS A 24 -14.17 5.34 -17.81
CA LYS A 24 -15.35 5.31 -18.67
C LYS A 24 -15.51 3.88 -19.18
N SER A 25 -16.62 3.26 -18.78
CA SER A 25 -17.11 2.01 -19.35
C SER A 25 -18.19 2.39 -20.34
N GLY A 26 -18.00 2.01 -21.60
CA GLY A 26 -18.92 2.30 -22.71
C GLY A 26 -18.18 2.13 -24.03
N GLU A 27 -18.39 0.96 -24.65
CA GLU A 27 -18.12 0.60 -26.05
C GLU A 27 -16.77 1.01 -26.67
N GLY A 28 -15.86 0.03 -26.78
CA GLY A 28 -14.89 -0.04 -27.88
C GLY A 28 -13.69 0.90 -27.89
N VAL A 29 -13.43 1.69 -26.84
CA VAL A 29 -12.20 2.49 -26.76
C VAL A 29 -11.10 1.66 -26.08
N ALA A 30 -10.04 1.34 -26.83
CA ALA A 30 -8.84 0.71 -26.28
C ALA A 30 -8.25 1.61 -25.18
N ILE A 31 -8.23 1.10 -23.96
CA ILE A 31 -7.66 1.81 -22.81
C ILE A 31 -6.14 1.77 -22.95
N ASP A 32 -5.51 2.93 -23.11
CA ASP A 32 -4.06 3.02 -23.00
C ASP A 32 -3.66 2.84 -21.53
N THR A 33 -3.06 1.69 -21.24
CA THR A 33 -2.65 1.29 -19.90
C THR A 33 -1.18 1.58 -19.62
N LYS A 34 -0.47 2.23 -20.55
CA LYS A 34 0.94 2.56 -20.38
C LYS A 34 1.10 3.71 -19.39
N THR A 35 2.02 3.55 -18.45
CA THR A 35 2.33 4.59 -17.46
C THR A 35 3.81 4.56 -17.11
N THR A 36 4.40 5.73 -16.94
CA THR A 36 5.76 5.89 -16.42
C THR A 36 5.70 6.16 -14.93
N LEU A 37 6.35 5.31 -14.14
CA LEU A 37 6.47 5.50 -12.70
C LEU A 37 7.42 6.66 -12.36
N PRO A 38 7.37 7.20 -11.12
CA PRO A 38 8.25 8.27 -10.67
C PRO A 38 9.76 7.96 -10.78
N ASP A 39 10.12 6.68 -10.87
CA ASP A 39 11.49 6.21 -11.06
C ASP A 39 11.87 6.03 -12.54
N GLY A 40 10.99 6.39 -13.48
CA GLY A 40 11.19 6.28 -14.91
C GLY A 40 10.82 4.91 -15.50
N THR A 41 10.38 3.94 -14.68
CA THR A 41 9.99 2.62 -15.19
C THR A 41 8.69 2.71 -15.97
N GLN A 42 8.71 2.24 -17.23
CA GLN A 42 7.48 2.08 -17.99
C GLN A 42 6.80 0.77 -17.60
N ILE A 43 5.53 0.85 -17.24
CA ILE A 43 4.67 -0.31 -16.98
C ILE A 43 3.49 -0.28 -17.94
N ASP A 44 2.99 -1.47 -18.26
CA ASP A 44 1.77 -1.65 -19.01
C ASP A 44 0.71 -2.31 -18.12
N GLY A 45 -0.28 -1.52 -17.73
CA GLY A 45 -1.44 -1.96 -16.97
C GLY A 45 -1.11 -2.61 -15.62
N LEU A 46 -2.06 -3.41 -15.14
CA LEU A 46 -1.98 -4.03 -13.82
C LEU A 46 -0.93 -5.15 -13.74
N ALA A 47 -0.74 -5.90 -14.83
CA ALA A 47 0.27 -6.95 -14.90
C ALA A 47 1.68 -6.35 -14.76
N GLY A 48 2.00 -5.31 -15.53
CA GLY A 48 3.28 -4.61 -15.43
C GLY A 48 3.51 -3.98 -14.05
N LEU A 49 2.45 -3.45 -13.41
CA LEU A 49 2.56 -2.96 -12.03
C LEU A 49 2.87 -4.08 -11.04
N ARG A 50 2.19 -5.24 -11.17
CA ARG A 50 2.42 -6.40 -10.30
C ARG A 50 3.86 -6.87 -10.41
N ASP A 51 4.37 -7.02 -11.63
CA ASP A 51 5.73 -7.49 -11.88
C ASP A 51 6.75 -6.49 -11.33
N TYR A 52 6.53 -5.20 -11.57
CA TYR A 52 7.35 -4.14 -10.98
C TYR A 52 7.38 -4.20 -9.44
N LEU A 53 6.23 -4.41 -8.79
CA LEU A 53 6.16 -4.50 -7.33
C LEU A 53 6.89 -5.74 -6.79
N LEU A 54 6.80 -6.87 -7.50
CA LEU A 54 7.44 -8.13 -7.11
C LEU A 54 8.95 -8.14 -7.37
N GLU A 55 9.41 -7.43 -8.39
CA GLU A 55 10.82 -7.43 -8.81
C GLU A 55 11.63 -6.27 -8.22
N ARG A 56 11.07 -5.05 -8.22
CA ARG A 56 11.82 -3.81 -7.91
C ARG A 56 11.49 -3.22 -6.55
N ARG A 57 10.32 -3.54 -5.99
CA ARG A 57 9.79 -2.93 -4.76
C ARG A 57 9.26 -3.96 -3.75
N ARG A 58 9.71 -5.21 -3.86
CA ARG A 58 9.18 -6.34 -3.07
C ARG A 58 9.21 -6.07 -1.57
N ASP A 59 10.34 -5.59 -1.06
CA ASP A 59 10.52 -5.36 0.38
C ASP A 59 9.63 -4.22 0.89
N GLN A 60 9.46 -3.16 0.09
CA GLN A 60 8.58 -2.04 0.42
C GLN A 60 7.12 -2.48 0.42
N PHE A 61 6.71 -3.27 -0.58
CA PHE A 61 5.38 -3.86 -0.65
C PHE A 61 5.11 -4.78 0.55
N LEU A 62 6.01 -5.72 0.83
CA LEU A 62 5.87 -6.66 1.95
C LEU A 62 5.81 -5.95 3.29
N ARG A 63 6.66 -4.94 3.50
CA ARG A 63 6.63 -4.13 4.73
C ARG A 63 5.29 -3.42 4.87
N GLN A 64 4.79 -2.80 3.80
CA GLN A 64 3.51 -2.11 3.83
C GLN A 64 2.33 -3.07 4.03
N PHE A 65 2.39 -4.24 3.39
CA PHE A 65 1.42 -5.32 3.56
C PHE A 65 1.36 -5.78 5.02
N CYS A 66 2.50 -6.09 5.65
CA CYS A 66 2.56 -6.52 7.05
C CYS A 66 2.03 -5.43 8.00
N ARG A 67 2.37 -4.16 7.75
CA ARG A 67 1.87 -3.03 8.56
C ARG A 67 0.34 -2.92 8.48
N LYS A 68 -0.23 -3.01 7.28
CA LYS A 68 -1.68 -2.93 7.09
C LYS A 68 -2.37 -4.14 7.70
N LEU A 69 -1.88 -5.34 7.43
CA LEU A 69 -2.43 -6.57 7.99
C LEU A 69 -2.45 -6.53 9.52
N LEU A 70 -1.34 -6.13 10.15
CA LEU A 70 -1.25 -6.02 11.60
C LEU A 70 -2.20 -4.95 12.15
N GLY A 71 -2.29 -3.78 11.50
CA GLY A 71 -3.24 -2.74 11.90
C GLY A 71 -4.70 -3.20 11.85
N TYR A 72 -5.09 -3.92 10.80
CA TYR A 72 -6.42 -4.52 10.70
C TYR A 72 -6.66 -5.59 11.76
N ALA A 73 -5.66 -6.46 12.03
CA ALA A 73 -5.78 -7.50 13.03
C ALA A 73 -5.90 -6.96 14.47
N LEU A 74 -5.23 -5.84 14.76
CA LEU A 74 -5.31 -5.17 16.07
C LEU A 74 -6.51 -4.20 16.18
N GLY A 75 -7.18 -3.89 15.08
CA GLY A 75 -8.29 -2.93 15.04
C GLY A 75 -7.89 -1.49 15.37
N ARG A 76 -6.60 -1.14 15.22
CA ARG A 76 -6.06 0.19 15.56
C ARG A 76 -4.95 0.61 14.61
N GLU A 77 -4.60 1.90 14.67
CA GLU A 77 -3.39 2.39 14.01
C GLU A 77 -2.13 1.75 14.63
N LEU A 78 -1.15 1.52 13.76
CA LEU A 78 0.10 0.88 14.13
C LEU A 78 1.01 1.86 14.87
N GLN A 79 1.44 1.48 16.07
CA GLN A 79 2.30 2.29 16.92
C GLN A 79 3.78 2.02 16.66
N LEU A 80 4.63 2.91 17.18
CA LEU A 80 6.09 2.74 17.11
C LEU A 80 6.55 1.44 17.78
N SER A 81 5.89 1.06 18.87
CA SER A 81 6.10 -0.18 19.62
C SER A 81 5.79 -1.46 18.84
N ASP A 82 4.98 -1.38 17.77
CA ASP A 82 4.64 -2.53 16.94
C ASP A 82 5.69 -2.78 15.83
N ARG A 83 6.67 -1.88 15.64
CA ARG A 83 7.73 -2.05 14.61
C ARG A 83 8.51 -3.37 14.74
N PRO A 84 8.95 -3.81 15.94
CA PRO A 84 9.65 -5.08 16.07
C PRO A 84 8.84 -6.27 15.59
N LEU A 85 7.51 -6.26 15.82
CA LEU A 85 6.62 -7.32 15.35
C LEU A 85 6.51 -7.34 13.82
N VAL A 86 6.47 -6.17 13.18
CA VAL A 86 6.51 -6.09 11.71
C VAL A 86 7.82 -6.63 11.15
N ASP A 87 8.96 -6.30 11.78
CA ASP A 87 10.27 -6.80 11.35
C ASP A 87 10.38 -8.33 11.55
N GLU A 88 9.81 -8.86 12.63
CA GLU A 88 9.69 -10.31 12.84
C GLU A 88 8.85 -10.98 11.75
N MET A 89 7.68 -10.43 11.42
CA MET A 89 6.82 -10.94 10.34
C MET A 89 7.57 -11.01 9.01
N LEU A 90 8.31 -9.95 8.66
CA LEU A 90 9.12 -9.90 7.43
C LEU A 90 10.21 -10.97 7.43
N GLY A 91 10.91 -11.13 8.56
CA GLY A 91 11.95 -12.16 8.71
C GLY A 91 11.40 -13.58 8.58
N ARG A 92 10.25 -13.87 9.19
CA ARG A 92 9.58 -15.18 9.10
C ARG A 92 9.06 -15.46 7.69
N LEU A 93 8.48 -14.45 7.03
CA LEU A 93 8.03 -14.56 5.64
C LEU A 93 9.19 -14.86 4.69
N ALA A 94 10.33 -14.17 4.82
CA ALA A 94 11.50 -14.41 3.99
C ALA A 94 12.01 -15.86 4.12
N LYS A 95 12.01 -16.41 5.34
CA LYS A 95 12.45 -17.79 5.63
C LYS A 95 11.49 -18.88 5.16
N THR A 96 10.22 -18.56 4.94
CA THR A 96 9.16 -19.55 4.67
C THR A 96 8.61 -19.48 3.26
N GLY A 97 9.28 -18.78 2.34
CA GLY A 97 8.81 -18.61 0.97
C GLY A 97 7.59 -17.68 0.86
N PHE A 98 7.46 -16.71 1.77
CA PHE A 98 6.42 -15.68 1.78
C PHE A 98 4.99 -16.22 1.90
N ARG A 99 4.81 -17.30 2.65
CA ARG A 99 3.49 -17.90 2.90
C ARG A 99 2.62 -16.99 3.75
N PHE A 100 1.44 -16.62 3.23
CA PHE A 100 0.49 -15.76 3.95
C PHE A 100 0.09 -16.32 5.33
N SER A 101 -0.07 -17.64 5.44
CA SER A 101 -0.41 -18.30 6.71
C SER A 101 0.58 -17.99 7.83
N VAL A 102 1.87 -17.85 7.50
CA VAL A 102 2.93 -17.54 8.48
C VAL A 102 2.79 -16.12 9.02
N ALA A 103 2.36 -15.16 8.20
CA ALA A 103 2.08 -13.81 8.65
C ALA A 103 0.93 -13.78 9.67
N VAL A 104 -0.17 -14.47 9.36
CA VAL A 104 -1.33 -14.56 10.24
C VAL A 104 -0.98 -15.26 11.55
N GLU A 105 -0.27 -16.39 11.48
CA GLU A 105 0.21 -17.12 12.65
C GLU A 105 1.08 -16.25 13.56
N THR A 106 2.02 -15.50 12.96
CA THR A 106 2.89 -14.57 13.71
C THR A 106 2.08 -13.51 14.44
N ILE A 107 1.01 -12.99 13.83
CA ILE A 107 0.13 -12.00 14.45
C ILE A 107 -0.64 -12.61 15.62
N VAL A 108 -1.33 -13.73 15.43
CA VAL A 108 -2.21 -14.31 16.47
C VAL A 108 -1.43 -14.84 17.68
N LEU A 109 -0.17 -15.24 17.48
CA LEU A 109 0.72 -15.67 18.57
C LEU A 109 1.40 -14.49 19.30
N SER A 110 1.39 -13.29 18.71
CA SER A 110 2.04 -12.10 19.29
C SER A 110 1.38 -11.64 20.59
N GLN A 111 2.18 -11.00 21.45
CA GLN A 111 1.67 -10.41 22.70
C GLN A 111 0.66 -9.29 22.42
N GLN A 112 0.88 -8.53 21.35
CA GLN A 112 0.11 -7.37 20.92
C GLN A 112 -1.32 -7.78 20.59
N PHE A 113 -1.52 -8.96 20.00
CA PHE A 113 -2.83 -9.52 19.71
C PHE A 113 -3.46 -10.20 20.94
N ARG A 114 -2.67 -10.95 21.71
CA ARG A 114 -3.16 -11.77 22.83
C ARG A 114 -3.49 -10.97 24.09
N MET A 115 -2.80 -9.85 24.30
CA MET A 115 -2.95 -8.99 25.48
C MET A 115 -3.81 -7.75 25.18
N ILE A 116 -4.61 -7.78 24.10
CA ILE A 116 -5.63 -6.77 23.86
C ILE A 116 -6.58 -6.82 25.05
N ARG A 117 -6.69 -5.69 25.77
CA ARG A 117 -7.73 -5.52 26.78
C ARG A 117 -9.05 -5.48 26.04
N ALA A 118 -9.75 -6.61 26.01
CA ALA A 118 -11.14 -6.60 25.62
C ALA A 118 -11.88 -5.70 26.61
N THR A 119 -12.37 -4.55 26.13
CA THR A 119 -13.45 -3.86 26.84
C THR A 119 -14.56 -4.91 26.95
N PRO A 120 -14.98 -5.31 28.17
CA PRO A 120 -16.03 -6.31 28.30
C PRO A 120 -17.21 -5.81 27.47
N ALA A 121 -17.71 -6.66 26.56
CA ALA A 121 -18.89 -6.31 25.79
C ALA A 121 -19.98 -5.97 26.79
N THR A 122 -20.36 -4.69 26.89
CA THR A 122 -21.51 -4.28 27.69
C THR A 122 -22.71 -4.95 27.07
N VAL A 123 -23.14 -6.06 27.66
CA VAL A 123 -24.35 -6.76 27.28
C VAL A 123 -25.50 -5.86 27.73
N ALA A 124 -25.98 -5.00 26.84
CA ALA A 124 -27.25 -4.32 27.02
C ALA A 124 -28.34 -5.41 27.02
N ARG A 125 -29.02 -5.54 28.15
CA ARG A 125 -30.08 -6.51 28.40
C ARG A 125 -31.44 -5.92 28.04
#